data_AF-A0A3B8VXD2-F1
#
_entry.id   AF-A0A3B8VXD2-F1
#
_cell.length_a   1.000
_cell.length_b   1.000
_cell.length_c   1.000
_cell.angle_alpha   90.00
_cell.angle_beta   90.00
_cell.angle_gamma   90.00
#
_symmetry.space_group_name_H-M   'P 1'
#
loop_
_entity.id
_entity.type
_entity.pdbx_description
1 polymer ?
#
loop_
_entity_poly.entity_id
_entity_poly.type
_entity_poly.pdbx_seq_one_letter_code
_entity_poly.pdbx_strand_id
1 'polypeptide(L)'
;MGMFHGVSRGHPDEEVFGDVYDQRVVARLLPYILPYKVLAAVAVVAMLIYTGTQVAVPWIIKISIDEYVFLKDFEGLTWMFALFIGISLVNWLVNYVQQFAMEKVGQGVLFNLRADMFGHVQKQSMGFFDRTEVGR
;
A
#
# COMPACT_ATOMS: atom_id res chain seq x y z
N MET A 1 20.56 -43.57 -28.91
CA MET A 1 19.32 -43.90 -28.18
C MET A 1 19.26 -42.98 -26.95
N GLY A 2 18.35 -41.99 -26.97
CA GLY A 2 18.07 -40.96 -25.94
C GLY A 2 19.21 -39.95 -25.70
N MET A 3 19.16 -38.64 -26.00
CA MET A 3 18.09 -37.62 -25.97
C MET A 3 17.33 -37.52 -24.64
N PHE A 4 17.09 -36.26 -24.22
CA PHE A 4 16.42 -35.73 -23.01
C PHE A 4 17.38 -35.30 -21.89
N HIS A 5 17.79 -34.03 -21.87
CA HIS A 5 17.06 -32.82 -21.42
C HIS A 5 17.12 -32.62 -19.90
N GLY A 6 17.84 -31.56 -19.53
CA GLY A 6 17.82 -30.94 -18.22
C GLY A 6 18.52 -29.58 -18.27
N VAL A 7 18.29 -28.80 -19.34
CA VAL A 7 18.66 -27.38 -19.34
C VAL A 7 17.68 -26.71 -18.38
N SER A 8 18.12 -26.50 -17.15
CA SER A 8 17.49 -25.58 -16.22
C SER A 8 17.54 -24.20 -16.88
N ARG A 9 16.44 -23.81 -17.53
CA ARG A 9 16.22 -22.43 -17.94
C ARG A 9 16.07 -21.64 -16.64
N GLY A 10 17.16 -21.04 -16.18
CA GLY A 10 17.07 -19.87 -15.31
C GLY A 10 16.21 -18.85 -16.05
N HIS A 11 15.12 -18.43 -15.41
CA HIS A 11 14.26 -17.39 -15.93
C HIS A 11 15.09 -16.10 -16.09
N PRO A 12 15.24 -15.55 -17.32
CA PRO A 12 15.93 -14.26 -17.55
C PRO A 12 15.30 -13.08 -16.78
N ASP A 13 14.11 -13.32 -16.24
CA ASP A 13 13.24 -12.41 -15.53
C ASP A 13 13.83 -11.96 -14.18
N GLU A 14 14.77 -12.73 -13.59
CA GLU A 14 15.38 -12.40 -12.30
C GLU A 14 16.60 -11.47 -12.41
N GLU A 15 17.31 -11.45 -13.56
CA GLU A 15 18.52 -10.63 -13.75
C GLU A 15 18.22 -9.16 -14.12
N VAL A 16 17.08 -8.89 -14.78
CA VAL A 16 16.70 -7.52 -15.21
C VAL A 16 16.27 -6.64 -14.02
N PHE A 17 15.79 -7.24 -12.92
CA PHE A 17 15.32 -6.51 -11.73
C PHE A 17 16.38 -6.36 -10.63
N GLY A 18 17.46 -7.16 -10.66
CA GLY A 18 18.49 -7.16 -9.61
C GLY A 18 19.37 -5.90 -9.56
N ASP A 19 19.53 -5.20 -10.68
CA ASP A 19 20.46 -4.05 -10.81
C ASP A 19 19.74 -2.68 -10.97
N VAL A 20 18.39 -2.68 -10.99
CA VAL A 20 17.57 -1.46 -11.13
C VAL A 20 17.11 -0.92 -9.78
N TYR A 21 17.04 -1.75 -8.74
CA TYR A 21 16.77 -1.30 -7.38
C TYR A 21 18.04 -0.77 -6.72
N ASP A 22 18.46 0.43 -7.11
CA ASP A 22 19.51 1.13 -6.37
C ASP A 22 18.90 1.70 -5.08
N GLN A 23 19.17 1.04 -3.97
CA GLN A 23 18.73 1.46 -2.64
C GLN A 23 19.15 2.91 -2.32
N ARG A 24 20.20 3.42 -2.96
CA ARG A 24 20.63 4.84 -2.85
C ARG A 24 19.60 5.78 -3.49
N VAL A 25 18.97 5.37 -4.60
CA VAL A 25 17.89 6.15 -5.24
C VAL A 25 16.65 6.19 -4.35
N VAL A 26 16.29 5.06 -3.74
CA VAL A 26 15.20 5.00 -2.76
C VAL A 26 15.50 5.88 -1.54
N ALA A 27 16.73 5.83 -1.04
CA ALA A 27 17.17 6.68 0.07
C ALA A 27 17.12 8.18 -0.28
N ARG A 28 17.31 8.55 -1.55
CA ARG A 28 17.15 9.94 -2.04
C ARG A 28 15.69 10.39 -2.13
N LEU A 29 14.73 9.47 -2.12
CA LEU A 29 13.29 9.78 -2.10
C LEU A 29 12.73 9.93 -0.68
N LEU A 30 13.38 9.32 0.33
CA LEU A 30 12.99 9.45 1.74
C LEU A 30 12.78 10.90 2.23
N PRO A 31 13.61 11.90 1.84
CA PRO A 31 13.39 13.29 2.22
C PRO A 31 12.05 13.87 1.77
N TYR A 32 11.50 13.40 0.65
CA TYR A 32 10.20 13.85 0.12
C TYR A 32 9.02 13.28 0.93
N ILE A 33 9.23 12.18 1.65
CA ILE A 33 8.22 11.54 2.52
C ILE A 33 8.21 12.19 3.91
N LEU A 34 9.36 12.66 4.41
CA LEU A 34 9.50 13.33 5.72
C LEU A 34 8.47 14.44 6.01
N PRO A 35 8.11 15.36 5.08
CA PRO A 35 7.08 16.37 5.35
C PRO A 35 5.69 15.76 5.62
N TYR A 36 5.43 14.55 5.12
CA TYR A 36 4.16 13.84 5.29
C TYR A 36 4.21 12.76 6.40
N LYS A 37 5.22 12.78 7.27
CA LYS A 37 5.42 11.76 8.33
C LYS A 37 4.21 11.53 9.24
N VAL A 38 3.42 12.57 9.53
CA VAL A 38 2.21 12.46 10.35
C VAL A 38 1.13 11.68 9.60
N LEU A 39 0.89 12.00 8.32
CA LEU A 39 -0.08 11.28 7.49
C LEU A 39 0.37 9.84 7.23
N ALA A 40 1.67 9.62 7.03
CA ALA A 40 2.24 8.27 6.93
C ALA A 40 2.05 7.48 8.23
N ALA A 41 2.28 8.08 9.40
CA ALA A 41 2.02 7.44 10.69
C ALA A 41 0.54 7.11 10.88
N VAL A 42 -0.38 8.02 10.51
CA VAL A 42 -1.82 7.78 10.51
C VAL A 42 -2.18 6.61 9.60
N ALA A 43 -1.64 6.55 8.39
CA ALA A 43 -1.87 5.45 7.45
C ALA A 43 -1.39 4.10 8.03
N VAL A 44 -0.22 4.07 8.69
CA VAL A 44 0.31 2.85 9.33
C VAL A 44 -0.55 2.42 10.50
N VAL A 45 -0.95 3.34 11.38
CA VAL A 45 -1.82 3.02 12.52
C VAL A 45 -3.19 2.54 12.04
N ALA A 46 -3.78 3.21 11.05
CA ALA A 46 -5.04 2.80 10.45
C ALA A 46 -4.93 1.43 9.79
N MET A 47 -3.82 1.13 9.09
CA MET A 47 -3.55 -0.19 8.52
C MET A 47 -3.53 -1.28 9.60
N LEU A 48 -2.84 -1.06 10.72
CA LEU A 48 -2.78 -2.04 11.81
C LEU A 48 -4.16 -2.31 12.41
N ILE A 49 -4.95 -1.26 12.65
CA ILE A 49 -6.33 -1.40 13.15
C ILE A 49 -7.18 -2.16 12.14
N TYR A 50 -7.12 -1.79 10.86
CA TYR A 50 -7.87 -2.43 9.78
C TYR A 50 -7.55 -3.93 9.68
N THR A 51 -6.28 -4.30 9.72
CA THR A 51 -5.83 -5.71 9.75
C THR A 51 -6.36 -6.43 10.98
N GLY A 52 -6.33 -5.79 12.16
CA GLY A 52 -6.93 -6.35 13.38
C GLY A 52 -8.42 -6.64 13.21
N THR A 53 -9.16 -5.74 12.56
CA THR A 53 -10.58 -5.96 12.28
C THR A 53 -10.84 -7.11 11.32
N GLN A 54 -9.97 -7.36 10.33
CA GLN A 54 -10.11 -8.51 9.45
C GLN A 54 -10.03 -9.85 10.19
N VAL A 55 -9.25 -9.91 11.28
CA VAL A 55 -9.16 -11.09 12.15
C VAL A 55 -10.36 -11.17 13.12
N ALA A 56 -10.89 -10.03 13.55
CA ALA A 56 -12.05 -9.98 14.43
C ALA A 56 -13.32 -10.56 13.78
N VAL A 57 -13.53 -10.36 12.47
CA VAL A 57 -14.70 -10.86 11.73
C VAL A 57 -14.90 -12.38 11.85
N PRO A 58 -13.94 -13.25 11.47
CA PRO A 58 -14.13 -14.70 11.58
C PRO A 58 -14.25 -15.16 13.04
N TRP A 59 -13.67 -14.43 13.98
CA TRP A 59 -13.79 -14.72 15.41
C TRP A 59 -15.22 -14.48 15.93
N ILE A 60 -15.86 -13.38 15.52
CA ILE A 60 -17.27 -13.08 15.83
C ILE A 60 -18.19 -14.14 15.23
N ILE A 61 -17.94 -14.53 13.97
CA ILE A 61 -18.73 -15.58 13.31
C ILE A 61 -18.62 -16.89 14.08
N LYS A 62 -17.41 -17.27 14.51
CA LYS A 62 -17.19 -18.47 15.32
C LYS A 62 -18.03 -18.46 16.61
N ILE A 63 -17.94 -17.38 17.39
CA ILE A 63 -18.68 -17.25 18.65
C ILE A 63 -20.20 -17.27 18.40
N SER A 64 -20.65 -16.57 17.35
CA SER A 64 -22.06 -16.53 16.97
C SER A 64 -22.60 -17.93 16.69
N ILE A 65 -21.83 -18.76 15.97
CA ILE A 65 -22.22 -20.14 15.66
C ILE A 65 -22.16 -21.02 16.91
N ASP A 66 -21.01 -21.05 17.59
CA ASP A 66 -20.72 -22.00 18.67
C ASP A 66 -21.62 -21.79 19.90
N GLU A 67 -21.93 -20.54 20.26
CA GLU A 67 -22.67 -20.24 21.49
C GLU A 67 -24.16 -19.95 21.25
N TYR A 68 -24.53 -19.27 20.16
CA TYR A 68 -25.89 -18.76 20.00
C TYR A 68 -26.75 -19.58 19.04
N VAL A 69 -26.16 -20.07 17.93
CA VAL A 69 -26.91 -20.87 16.94
C VAL A 69 -27.27 -22.25 17.50
N PHE A 70 -26.34 -22.92 18.20
CA PHE A 70 -26.61 -24.24 18.79
C PHE A 70 -27.63 -24.19 19.94
N LEU A 71 -27.63 -23.11 20.74
CA LEU A 71 -28.57 -22.92 21.86
C LEU A 71 -29.94 -22.36 21.44
N LYS A 72 -30.13 -22.02 20.15
CA LYS A 72 -31.35 -21.37 19.61
C LYS A 72 -31.72 -20.07 20.36
N ASP A 73 -30.72 -19.37 20.87
CA ASP A 73 -30.91 -18.07 21.52
C ASP A 73 -30.87 -16.94 20.48
N PHE A 74 -32.07 -16.55 20.04
CA PHE A 74 -32.24 -15.50 19.03
C PHE A 74 -31.93 -14.09 19.57
N GLU A 75 -32.01 -13.87 20.88
CA GLU A 75 -31.73 -12.55 21.48
C GLU A 75 -30.21 -12.30 21.50
N GLY A 76 -29.44 -13.30 21.94
CA GLY A 76 -27.97 -13.24 21.91
C GLY A 76 -27.41 -13.14 20.48
N LEU A 77 -28.03 -13.83 19.52
CA LEU A 77 -27.66 -13.72 18.10
C LEU A 77 -27.89 -12.32 17.54
N THR A 78 -28.99 -11.66 17.93
CA THR A 78 -29.29 -10.28 17.51
C THR A 78 -28.24 -9.30 18.04
N TRP A 79 -27.79 -9.47 19.28
CA TRP A 79 -26.70 -8.67 19.85
C TRP A 79 -25.37 -8.86 19.12
N MET A 80 -25.01 -10.11 18.77
CA MET A 80 -23.79 -10.37 18.00
C MET A 80 -23.86 -9.80 16.58
N PHE A 81 -25.03 -9.82 15.96
CA PHE A 81 -25.24 -9.16 14.67
C PHE A 81 -25.08 -7.65 14.76
N ALA A 82 -25.61 -7.01 15.81
CA ALA A 82 -25.41 -5.58 16.06
C ALA A 82 -23.92 -5.25 16.29
N LEU A 83 -23.20 -6.07 17.06
CA LEU A 83 -21.75 -5.94 17.28
C LEU A 83 -20.96 -6.10 15.97
N PHE A 84 -21.33 -7.06 15.13
CA PHE A 84 -20.74 -7.27 13.81
C PHE A 84 -20.91 -6.05 12.91
N ILE A 85 -22.11 -5.45 12.87
CA ILE A 85 -22.36 -4.20 12.13
C ILE A 85 -21.47 -3.08 12.67
N GLY A 86 -21.39 -2.91 13.99
CA GLY A 86 -20.53 -1.89 14.62
C GLY A 86 -19.07 -2.03 14.22
N ILE A 87 -18.54 -3.26 14.25
CA ILE A 87 -17.17 -3.55 13.86
C ILE A 87 -16.95 -3.36 12.35
N SER A 88 -17.94 -3.69 11.53
CA SER A 88 -17.90 -3.45 10.08
C SER A 88 -17.88 -1.94 9.75
N LEU A 89 -18.62 -1.12 10.48
CA LEU A 89 -18.59 0.33 10.34
C LEU A 89 -17.22 0.91 10.73
N VAL A 90 -16.63 0.43 11.83
CA VAL A 90 -15.27 0.80 12.22
C VAL A 90 -14.26 0.36 11.16
N ASN A 91 -14.39 -0.86 10.63
CA ASN A 91 -13.54 -1.36 9.56
C ASN A 91 -13.56 -0.42 8.34
N TRP A 92 -14.76 -0.06 7.88
CA TRP A 92 -14.95 0.82 6.75
C TRP A 92 -14.34 2.20 7.00
N LEU A 93 -14.58 2.79 8.18
CA LEU A 93 -14.04 4.11 8.54
C LEU A 93 -12.51 4.10 8.58
N VAL A 94 -11.91 3.11 9.24
CA VAL A 94 -10.45 2.98 9.36
C VAL A 94 -9.83 2.74 7.99
N ASN A 95 -10.45 1.90 7.16
CA ASN A 95 -10.00 1.65 5.80
C ASN A 95 -10.05 2.93 4.93
N TYR A 96 -11.12 3.71 5.05
CA TYR A 96 -11.24 5.00 4.37
C TYR A 96 -10.12 5.96 4.79
N VAL A 97 -9.88 6.11 6.10
CA VAL A 97 -8.79 6.97 6.63
C VAL A 97 -7.43 6.51 6.14
N GLN A 98 -7.17 5.21 6.14
CA GLN A 98 -5.93 4.63 5.62
C GLN A 98 -5.73 4.98 4.14
N GLN A 99 -6.74 4.75 3.30
CA GLN A 99 -6.67 5.02 1.86
C GLN A 99 -6.45 6.51 1.59
N PHE A 100 -7.25 7.38 2.24
CA PHE A 100 -7.13 8.83 2.09
C PHE A 100 -5.74 9.33 2.50
N ALA A 101 -5.23 8.87 3.64
CA ALA A 101 -3.90 9.24 4.11
C ALA A 101 -2.81 8.78 3.12
N MET A 102 -2.91 7.55 2.61
CA MET A 102 -1.96 7.01 1.63
C MET A 102 -1.98 7.79 0.32
N GLU A 103 -3.16 8.12 -0.21
CA GLU A 103 -3.31 8.94 -1.42
C GLU A 103 -2.71 10.34 -1.23
N LYS A 104 -3.01 11.00 -0.10
CA LYS A 104 -2.46 12.32 0.22
C LYS A 104 -0.94 12.31 0.30
N VAL A 105 -0.35 11.30 0.93
CA VAL A 105 1.11 11.13 0.99
C VAL A 105 1.66 10.94 -0.42
N GLY A 106 1.11 10.02 -1.21
CA GLY A 106 1.59 9.72 -2.56
C GLY A 106 1.51 10.92 -3.50
N GLN A 107 0.37 11.61 -3.52
CA GLN A 107 0.19 12.82 -4.33
C GLN A 107 1.12 13.94 -3.89
N GLY A 108 1.28 14.15 -2.59
CA GLY A 108 2.15 15.18 -2.04
C GLY A 108 3.63 14.95 -2.37
N VAL A 109 4.08 13.70 -2.29
CA VAL A 109 5.44 13.30 -2.71
C VAL A 109 5.64 13.55 -4.20
N LEU A 110 4.70 13.11 -5.05
CA LEU A 110 4.77 13.32 -6.49
C LEU A 110 4.75 14.80 -6.88
N PHE A 111 3.95 15.61 -6.19
CA PHE A 111 3.88 17.04 -6.43
C PHE A 111 5.24 17.71 -6.17
N ASN A 112 5.85 17.43 -5.02
CA ASN A 112 7.16 17.98 -4.67
C ASN A 112 8.25 17.52 -5.65
N LEU A 113 8.24 16.23 -6.01
CA LEU A 113 9.18 15.70 -6.99
C LEU A 113 9.05 16.41 -8.34
N ARG A 114 7.83 16.63 -8.83
CA ARG A 114 7.60 17.36 -10.09
C ARG A 114 8.07 18.80 -9.98
N ALA A 115 7.77 19.49 -8.87
CA ALA A 115 8.18 20.87 -8.66
C ALA A 115 9.71 21.03 -8.72
N ASP A 116 10.45 20.15 -8.04
CA ASP A 116 11.92 20.18 -8.04
C ASP A 116 12.50 19.82 -9.41
N MET A 117 11.93 18.82 -10.10
CA MET A 117 12.32 18.48 -11.47
C MET A 117 12.13 19.65 -12.44
N PHE A 118 10.96 20.30 -12.43
CA PHE A 118 10.71 21.46 -13.27
C PHE A 118 11.63 22.64 -12.92
N GLY A 119 11.87 22.89 -11.63
CA GLY A 119 12.79 23.93 -11.18
C GLY A 119 14.23 23.68 -11.64
N HIS A 120 14.68 22.43 -11.68
CA HIS A 120 16.00 22.07 -12.18
C HIS A 120 16.10 22.23 -13.71
N VAL A 121 15.08 21.78 -14.45
CA VAL A 121 15.01 21.95 -15.91
C VAL A 121 14.99 23.42 -16.32
N GLN A 122 14.28 24.28 -15.58
CA GLN A 122 14.22 25.72 -15.88
C GLN A 122 15.54 26.47 -15.60
N LYS A 123 16.40 25.95 -14.71
CA LYS A 123 17.71 26.54 -14.38
C LYS A 123 18.87 25.96 -15.20
N GLN A 124 18.60 24.96 -16.02
CA GLN A 124 19.57 24.38 -16.96
C GLN A 124 19.90 25.39 -18.07
N SER A 125 21.17 25.41 -18.51
CA SER A 125 21.67 26.39 -19.48
C SER A 125 21.20 26.04 -20.90
N MET A 126 21.16 27.04 -21.79
CA MET A 126 20.79 26.88 -23.21
C MET A 126 21.56 25.73 -23.92
N GLY A 127 22.78 25.40 -23.47
CA GLY A 127 23.59 24.30 -24.03
C GLY A 127 23.05 22.89 -23.76
N PHE A 128 22.17 22.69 -22.77
CA PHE A 128 21.49 21.42 -22.54
C PHE A 128 20.28 21.23 -23.46
N PHE A 129 19.60 22.34 -23.80
CA PHE A 129 18.54 22.36 -24.80
C PHE A 129 19.07 22.21 -26.24
N ASP A 130 20.32 22.58 -26.48
CA ASP A 130 21.00 22.41 -27.78
C ASP A 130 21.50 20.97 -28.01
N ARG A 131 21.75 20.21 -26.93
CA ARG A 131 22.25 18.82 -26.98
C ARG A 131 21.14 17.75 -26.90
N THR A 132 19.94 18.16 -26.53
CA THR A 132 18.76 17.29 -26.44
C THR A 132 17.69 17.89 -27.35
N GLU A 133 17.62 17.43 -28.60
CA GLU A 133 16.55 17.87 -29.52
C GLU A 133 15.18 17.60 -28.85
N VAL A 134 14.44 18.67 -28.62
CA VAL A 134 13.08 18.64 -28.08
C VAL A 134 12.16 18.01 -29.13
N GLY A 135 12.00 16.69 -29.07
CA GLY A 135 11.23 15.98 -30.09
C GLY A 135 11.13 14.47 -29.95
N ARG A 136 10.99 13.91 -28.74
CA ARG A 136 10.31 12.62 -28.47
C ARG A 136 9.71 12.62 -27.08
#